data_AF-A0AAF0Q851-F1
#
_entry.id   AF-A0AAF0Q851-F1
#
_cell.length_a   1.000
_cell.length_b   1.000
_cell.length_c   1.000
_cell.angle_alpha   90.00
_cell.angle_beta   90.00
_cell.angle_gamma   90.00
#
_symmetry.space_group_name_H-M   'P 1'
#
loop_
_entity.id
_entity.type
_entity.pdbx_description
1 polymer ?
#
loop_
_entity_poly.entity_id
_entity_poly.type
_entity_poly.pdbx_seq_one_letter_code
_entity_poly.pdbx_strand_id
1 'polypeptide(L)'
;MTRRYWNINLEEMMEARVHFGHGTRKWNPKMSPYIYAKRKGIHITNFTRTAHFLSEACDSVFDATSRGKQFLIVGTKNKATDSVEWAAIRTWRHYVNKKWLGGMLTNWSTTEIRLYIYIYIYIYIYVMIFMQVKNNIKNIHKFLHN
;
A
#
# COMPACT_ATOMS: atom_id res chain seq x y z
N MET A 1 28.66 -13.94 0.46
CA MET A 1 27.22 -13.59 0.31
C MET A 1 26.42 -14.87 0.19
N THR A 2 25.54 -15.15 1.13
CA THR A 2 24.62 -16.30 1.06
C THR A 2 23.62 -16.06 -0.07
N ARG A 3 23.50 -17.01 -1.01
CA ARG A 3 22.50 -16.95 -2.08
C ARG A 3 21.11 -17.04 -1.47
N ARG A 4 20.30 -16.01 -1.65
CA ARG A 4 18.91 -15.94 -1.17
C ARG A 4 17.99 -16.49 -2.24
N TYR A 5 16.93 -17.15 -1.83
CA TYR A 5 15.94 -17.74 -2.73
C TYR A 5 14.56 -17.20 -2.36
N TRP A 6 13.87 -16.67 -3.36
CA TRP A 6 12.51 -16.16 -3.25
C TRP A 6 11.55 -17.16 -3.91
N ASN A 7 10.38 -17.37 -3.31
CA ASN A 7 9.36 -18.23 -3.91
C ASN A 7 8.70 -17.52 -5.10
N ILE A 8 9.24 -17.75 -6.30
CA ILE A 8 8.74 -17.19 -7.56
C ILE A 8 8.58 -18.35 -8.55
N ASN A 9 7.33 -18.78 -8.76
CA ASN A 9 7.00 -19.84 -9.72
C ASN A 9 6.36 -19.24 -10.98
N LEU A 10 6.83 -19.65 -12.17
CA LEU A 10 6.25 -19.22 -13.45
C LEU A 10 4.80 -19.69 -13.59
N GLU A 11 4.45 -20.85 -13.05
CA GLU A 11 3.10 -21.41 -13.12
C GLU A 11 2.10 -20.52 -12.35
N GLU A 12 2.44 -20.14 -11.11
CA GLU A 12 1.63 -19.19 -10.31
C GLU A 12 1.49 -17.83 -11.03
N MET A 13 2.55 -17.33 -11.65
CA MET A 13 2.50 -16.09 -12.44
C MET A 13 1.56 -16.20 -13.65
N MET A 14 1.50 -17.38 -14.28
CA MET A 14 0.58 -17.66 -15.39
C MET A 14 -0.87 -17.69 -14.92
N GLU A 15 -1.15 -18.38 -13.82
CA GLU A 15 -2.48 -18.47 -13.20
C GLU A 15 -2.98 -17.10 -12.73
N ALA A 16 -2.11 -16.31 -12.09
CA ALA A 16 -2.38 -14.95 -11.68
C ALA A 16 -2.46 -13.95 -12.85
N ARG A 17 -2.22 -14.40 -14.09
CA ARG A 17 -2.39 -13.62 -15.32
C ARG A 17 -1.53 -12.34 -15.38
N VAL A 18 -0.34 -12.36 -14.77
CA VAL A 18 0.51 -11.14 -14.67
C VAL A 18 1.13 -10.70 -16.01
N HIS A 19 1.06 -11.56 -17.05
CA HIS A 19 1.59 -11.28 -18.38
C HIS A 19 0.73 -10.34 -19.23
N PHE A 20 -0.54 -10.14 -18.87
CA PHE A 20 -1.42 -9.28 -19.65
C PHE A 20 -1.15 -7.81 -19.37
N GLY A 21 -0.65 -7.10 -20.38
CA GLY A 21 -0.43 -5.67 -20.37
C GLY A 21 -1.64 -4.89 -20.88
N HIS A 22 -1.36 -3.65 -21.30
CA HIS A 22 -2.37 -2.76 -21.87
C HIS A 22 -2.61 -3.04 -23.36
N GLY A 23 -3.72 -2.49 -23.88
CA GLY A 23 -4.00 -2.50 -25.31
C GLY A 23 -2.96 -1.70 -26.11
N THR A 24 -2.71 -2.11 -27.35
CA THR A 24 -1.62 -1.58 -28.21
C THR A 24 -1.75 -0.13 -28.62
N ARG A 25 -2.89 0.53 -28.34
CA ARG A 25 -3.06 1.98 -28.50
C ARG A 25 -2.63 2.79 -27.26
N LYS A 26 -2.53 2.14 -26.10
CA LYS A 26 -2.22 2.78 -24.80
C LYS A 26 -0.96 2.13 -24.21
N TRP A 27 0.18 2.35 -24.85
CA TRP A 27 1.48 1.84 -24.40
C TRP A 27 2.58 2.89 -24.55
N ASN A 28 3.67 2.73 -23.82
CA ASN A 28 4.85 3.58 -23.91
C ASN A 28 5.95 2.86 -24.70
N PRO A 29 6.48 3.43 -25.81
CA PRO A 29 7.55 2.81 -26.61
C PRO A 29 8.79 2.38 -25.82
N LYS A 30 9.10 3.06 -24.70
CA LYS A 30 10.20 2.67 -23.80
C LYS A 30 10.01 1.29 -23.17
N MET A 31 8.80 0.75 -23.17
CA MET A 31 8.49 -0.60 -22.68
C MET A 31 8.77 -1.70 -23.70
N SER A 32 9.15 -1.35 -24.95
CA SER A 32 9.43 -2.32 -26.02
C SER A 32 10.36 -3.46 -25.59
N PRO A 33 11.47 -3.23 -24.85
CA PRO A 33 12.36 -4.32 -24.42
C PRO A 33 11.72 -5.32 -23.46
N TYR A 34 10.63 -4.95 -22.77
CA TYR A 34 9.96 -5.80 -21.78
C TYR A 34 8.72 -6.51 -22.33
N ILE A 35 8.31 -6.17 -23.55
CA ILE A 35 7.16 -6.77 -24.23
C ILE A 35 7.65 -8.00 -25.00
N TYR A 36 7.03 -9.14 -24.72
CA TYR A 36 7.33 -10.41 -25.39
C TYR A 36 6.60 -10.52 -26.73
N ALA A 37 5.31 -10.25 -26.75
CA ALA A 37 4.48 -10.40 -27.95
C ALA A 37 3.26 -9.47 -27.90
N LYS A 38 2.55 -9.38 -29.03
CA LYS A 38 1.22 -8.78 -29.14
C LYS A 38 0.24 -9.86 -29.59
N ARG A 39 -0.88 -10.03 -28.88
CA ARG A 39 -1.96 -10.93 -29.29
C ARG A 39 -3.31 -10.23 -29.12
N LYS A 40 -4.18 -10.34 -30.12
CA LYS A 40 -5.55 -9.74 -30.11
C LYS A 40 -5.57 -8.26 -29.67
N GLY A 41 -4.55 -7.49 -30.06
CA GLY A 41 -4.46 -6.07 -29.72
C GLY A 41 -3.97 -5.75 -28.30
N ILE A 42 -3.55 -6.73 -27.51
CA ILE A 42 -3.00 -6.59 -26.15
C ILE A 42 -1.50 -6.92 -26.15
N HIS A 43 -0.71 -6.14 -25.41
CA HIS A 43 0.71 -6.45 -25.18
C HIS A 43 0.86 -7.54 -24.11
N ILE A 44 1.74 -8.51 -24.38
CA ILE A 44 2.13 -9.56 -23.45
C ILE A 44 3.52 -9.24 -22.93
N THR A 45 3.70 -9.18 -21.61
CA THR A 45 5.00 -8.93 -20.97
C THR A 45 5.82 -10.22 -20.86
N ASN A 46 7.14 -10.07 -20.80
CA ASN A 46 8.07 -11.21 -20.66
C ASN A 46 8.15 -11.69 -19.20
N PHE A 47 7.67 -12.92 -18.94
CA PHE A 47 7.70 -13.53 -17.60
C PHE A 47 9.11 -13.73 -17.03
N THR A 48 10.05 -14.23 -17.84
CA THR A 48 11.42 -14.49 -17.39
C THR A 48 12.08 -13.20 -16.88
N ARG A 49 11.86 -12.08 -17.59
CA ARG A 49 12.33 -10.76 -17.14
C ARG A 49 11.61 -10.31 -15.87
N THR A 50 10.28 -10.46 -15.79
CA THR A 50 9.51 -10.10 -14.59
C THR A 50 9.98 -10.88 -13.36
N ALA A 51 10.22 -12.19 -13.49
CA ALA A 51 10.69 -13.04 -12.40
C ALA A 51 12.10 -12.62 -11.92
N HIS A 52 12.99 -12.30 -12.86
CA HIS A 52 14.32 -11.78 -12.55
C HIS A 52 14.26 -10.47 -11.77
N PHE A 53 13.53 -9.47 -12.29
CA PHE A 53 13.40 -8.17 -11.62
C PHE A 53 12.66 -8.26 -10.28
N LEU A 54 11.71 -9.18 -10.16
CA LEU A 54 11.04 -9.43 -8.88
C LEU A 54 12.02 -9.98 -7.84
N SER A 55 12.90 -10.90 -8.22
CA SER A 55 13.96 -11.41 -7.34
C SER A 55 14.89 -10.28 -6.87
N GLU A 56 15.38 -9.45 -7.79
CA GLU A 56 16.26 -8.31 -7.45
C GLU A 56 15.56 -7.28 -6.55
N ALA A 57 14.26 -7.04 -6.78
CA ALA A 57 13.46 -6.17 -5.94
C ALA A 57 13.30 -6.76 -4.52
N CYS A 58 13.06 -8.06 -4.40
CA CYS A 58 12.98 -8.74 -3.11
C CYS A 58 14.31 -8.67 -2.35
N ASP A 59 15.44 -8.88 -3.03
CA ASP A 59 16.77 -8.72 -2.44
C ASP A 59 17.00 -7.29 -1.92
N SER A 60 16.63 -6.28 -2.72
CA SER A 60 16.75 -4.88 -2.35
C SER A 60 15.88 -4.51 -1.14
N VAL A 61 14.65 -5.02 -1.09
CA VAL A 61 13.72 -4.81 0.03
C VAL A 61 14.24 -5.49 1.28
N PHE A 62 14.77 -6.70 1.17
CA PHE A 62 15.36 -7.44 2.29
C PHE A 62 16.58 -6.69 2.87
N ASP A 63 17.49 -6.25 2.01
CA ASP A 63 18.68 -5.51 2.45
C ASP A 63 18.32 -4.15 3.06
N ALA A 64 17.30 -3.46 2.55
CA ALA A 64 16.81 -2.22 3.15
C ALA A 64 16.13 -2.47 4.51
N THR A 65 15.35 -3.54 4.63
CA THR A 65 14.66 -3.90 5.89
C THR A 65 15.64 -4.34 6.97
N SER A 66 16.67 -5.14 6.62
CA SER A 66 17.72 -5.56 7.56
C SER A 66 18.55 -4.39 8.10
N ARG A 67 18.59 -3.27 7.38
CA ARG A 67 19.19 -2.00 7.83
C ARG A 67 18.21 -1.09 8.60
N GLY A 68 17.01 -1.57 8.92
CA GLY A 68 16.01 -0.83 9.69
C GLY A 68 15.30 0.30 8.91
N LYS A 69 15.37 0.31 7.58
CA LYS A 69 14.67 1.33 6.77
C LYS A 69 13.15 1.15 6.84
N GLN A 70 12.44 2.26 6.67
CA GLN A 70 10.98 2.29 6.62
C GLN A 70 10.48 2.20 5.17
N PHE A 71 9.28 1.67 5.00
CA PHE A 71 8.64 1.47 3.71
C PHE A 71 7.27 2.12 3.66
N LEU A 72 6.93 2.65 2.48
CA LEU A 72 5.64 3.19 2.15
C LEU A 72 5.07 2.42 0.95
N ILE A 73 3.93 1.76 1.14
CA ILE A 73 3.23 1.03 0.08
C ILE A 73 2.14 1.93 -0.51
N VAL A 74 2.14 2.11 -1.83
CA VAL A 74 1.22 3.05 -2.49
C VAL A 74 0.42 2.32 -3.57
N GLY A 75 -0.90 2.43 -3.49
CA GLY A 75 -1.78 1.97 -4.57
C GLY A 75 -3.18 2.52 -4.40
N THR A 76 -3.51 3.52 -5.21
CA THR A 76 -4.72 4.33 -5.11
C THR A 76 -5.88 3.85 -6.00
N LYS A 77 -5.63 2.82 -6.81
CA LYS A 77 -6.62 2.24 -7.71
C LYS A 77 -7.58 1.36 -6.92
N ASN A 78 -8.88 1.46 -7.18
CA ASN A 78 -9.91 0.69 -6.47
C ASN A 78 -9.59 -0.83 -6.39
N LYS A 79 -9.04 -1.42 -7.46
CA LYS A 79 -8.65 -2.84 -7.49
C LYS A 79 -7.43 -3.20 -6.64
N ALA A 80 -6.65 -2.22 -6.19
CA ALA A 80 -5.43 -2.39 -5.41
C ALA A 80 -5.59 -1.90 -3.96
N THR A 81 -6.64 -1.12 -3.67
CA THR A 81 -6.85 -0.47 -2.37
C THR A 81 -6.81 -1.45 -1.20
N ASP A 82 -7.57 -2.54 -1.30
CA ASP A 82 -7.67 -3.53 -0.22
C ASP A 82 -6.38 -4.35 -0.09
N SER A 83 -5.77 -4.74 -1.22
CA SER A 83 -4.50 -5.48 -1.24
C SER A 83 -3.35 -4.69 -0.62
N VAL A 84 -3.29 -3.37 -0.87
CA VAL A 84 -2.26 -2.48 -0.32
C VAL A 84 -2.40 -2.35 1.20
N GLU A 85 -3.62 -2.13 1.66
CA GLU A 85 -3.93 -2.03 3.10
C GLU A 85 -3.60 -3.33 3.82
N TRP A 86 -4.07 -4.46 3.30
CA TRP A 86 -3.79 -5.77 3.87
C TRP A 86 -2.28 -6.07 3.94
N ALA A 87 -1.54 -5.78 2.86
CA ALA A 87 -0.10 -6.00 2.82
C ALA A 87 0.65 -5.12 3.84
N ALA A 88 0.24 -3.87 4.00
CA ALA A 88 0.85 -2.92 4.92
C ALA A 88 0.59 -3.29 6.39
N ILE A 89 -0.64 -3.67 6.72
CA ILE A 89 -1.02 -4.14 8.07
C ILE A 89 -0.24 -5.42 8.42
N ARG A 90 -0.20 -6.39 7.51
CA ARG A 90 0.53 -7.66 7.73
C ARG A 90 2.03 -7.46 7.96
N THR A 91 2.61 -6.42 7.35
CA THR A 91 4.06 -6.13 7.43
C THR A 91 4.40 -5.01 8.42
N TRP A 92 3.40 -4.44 9.10
CA TRP A 92 3.56 -3.29 10.00
C TRP A 92 4.24 -2.08 9.35
N ARG A 93 3.89 -1.79 8.08
CA ARG A 93 4.46 -0.67 7.29
C ARG A 93 3.41 0.37 6.94
N HIS A 94 3.86 1.56 6.54
CA HIS A 94 2.98 2.66 6.16
C HIS A 94 2.40 2.45 4.76
N TYR A 95 1.19 2.98 4.51
CA TYR A 95 0.55 2.87 3.21
C TYR A 95 -0.31 4.06 2.83
N VAL A 96 -0.57 4.19 1.52
CA VAL A 96 -1.57 5.10 0.94
C VAL A 96 -2.39 4.32 -0.08
N ASN A 97 -3.64 4.01 0.27
CA ASN A 97 -4.56 3.27 -0.59
C ASN A 97 -5.75 4.10 -1.13
N LYS A 98 -5.93 5.33 -0.63
CA LYS A 98 -6.95 6.29 -1.09
C LYS A 98 -6.33 7.34 -2.01
N LYS A 99 -6.52 8.63 -1.75
CA LYS A 99 -5.95 9.71 -2.57
C LYS A 99 -4.51 10.00 -2.14
N TRP A 100 -3.59 9.99 -3.11
CA TRP A 100 -2.23 10.50 -2.92
C TRP A 100 -2.26 12.03 -2.98
N LEU A 101 -1.95 12.70 -1.88
CA LEU A 101 -1.86 14.15 -1.84
C LEU A 101 -0.51 14.61 -2.40
N GLY A 102 -0.54 15.58 -3.32
CA GLY A 102 0.70 16.19 -3.82
C GLY A 102 1.47 16.83 -2.67
N GLY A 103 2.77 16.61 -2.61
CA GLY A 103 3.63 17.18 -1.57
C GLY A 103 3.79 16.33 -0.30
N MET A 104 3.17 15.16 -0.18
CA MET A 104 3.29 14.33 1.06
C MET A 104 4.73 13.97 1.43
N LEU A 105 5.60 13.76 0.44
CA LEU A 105 7.01 13.45 0.67
C LEU A 105 7.93 14.67 0.54
N THR A 106 7.60 15.60 -0.36
CA THR A 106 8.47 16.73 -0.71
C THR A 106 8.22 17.96 0.15
N ASN A 107 7.03 18.12 0.71
CA ASN A 107 6.64 19.19 1.62
C ASN A 107 6.28 18.58 2.99
N TRP A 108 7.29 18.02 3.64
CA TRP A 108 7.11 17.34 4.91
C TRP A 108 6.65 18.30 6.03
N SER A 109 7.18 19.52 6.10
CA SER A 109 6.80 20.50 7.12
C SER A 109 5.30 20.80 7.14
N THR A 110 4.68 20.94 5.96
CA THR A 110 3.23 21.13 5.86
C THR A 110 2.47 19.85 6.19
N THR A 111 2.98 18.70 5.74
CA THR A 111 2.35 17.38 5.98
C THR A 111 2.33 17.04 7.47
N GLU A 112 3.42 17.33 8.16
CA GLU A 112 3.57 17.15 9.60
C GLU A 112 2.55 17.98 10.40
N ILE A 113 2.37 19.27 10.06
CA ILE A 113 1.34 20.11 10.69
C ILE A 113 -0.05 19.49 10.52
N ARG A 114 -0.36 18.94 9.34
CA ARG A 114 -1.66 18.29 9.08
C ARG A 114 -1.84 17.03 9.92
N LEU A 115 -0.77 16.26 10.16
CA LEU A 115 -0.80 15.10 11.05
C LEU A 115 -1.04 15.51 12.51
N TYR A 116 -0.38 16.56 13.00
CA TYR A 116 -0.62 17.07 14.35
C TYR A 116 -2.08 17.52 14.55
N ILE A 117 -2.65 18.25 13.58
CA ILE A 117 -4.06 18.65 13.62
C ILE A 117 -4.97 17.41 13.64
N TYR A 118 -4.68 16.40 12.81
CA TYR A 118 -5.45 15.15 12.79
C TYR A 118 -5.44 14.43 14.14
N ILE A 119 -4.25 14.28 14.75
CA ILE A 119 -4.09 13.64 16.07
C ILE A 119 -4.85 14.43 17.14
N TYR A 120 -4.73 15.77 17.13
CA TYR A 120 -5.45 16.64 18.06
C TYR A 120 -6.96 16.46 17.95
N ILE A 121 -7.51 16.48 16.73
CA ILE A 121 -8.94 16.28 16.48
C ILE A 121 -9.37 14.88 16.95
N TYR A 122 -8.58 13.85 16.65
CA TYR A 122 -8.88 12.48 17.04
C TYR A 122 -8.97 12.32 18.57
N ILE A 123 -7.97 12.83 19.29
CA ILE A 123 -7.95 12.81 20.77
C ILE A 123 -9.12 13.61 21.34
N TYR A 124 -9.38 14.81 20.80
CA TYR A 124 -10.47 15.66 21.27
C TYR A 124 -11.84 14.97 21.12
N ILE A 125 -12.11 14.36 19.97
CA ILE A 125 -13.35 13.59 19.73
C ILE A 125 -13.45 12.43 20.72
N TYR A 126 -12.35 11.69 20.95
CA TYR A 126 -12.35 10.57 21.89
C TYR A 126 -12.66 11.01 23.33
N VAL A 127 -12.05 12.11 23.79
CA VAL A 127 -12.31 12.69 25.11
C VAL A 127 -13.75 13.17 25.24
N MET A 128 -14.29 13.87 24.23
CA MET A 128 -15.69 14.31 24.23
C MET A 128 -16.67 13.13 24.34
N ILE A 129 -16.45 12.07 23.55
CA ILE A 129 -17.28 10.86 23.60
C ILE A 129 -17.21 10.22 24.99
N PHE A 130 -16.01 10.10 25.56
CA PHE A 130 -15.82 9.56 26.91
C PHE A 130 -16.56 10.38 27.97
N MET A 131 -16.49 11.72 27.91
CA MET A 131 -17.20 12.61 28.83
C MET A 131 -18.73 12.45 28.69
N GLN A 132 -19.24 12.33 27.47
CA GLN A 132 -20.66 12.12 27.20
C GLN A 132 -21.15 10.78 27.77
N VAL A 133 -20.40 9.70 27.56
CA VAL A 133 -20.72 8.37 28.12
C VAL A 133 -20.69 8.42 29.65
N LYS A 134 -19.69 9.05 30.25
CA LYS A 134 -19.58 9.20 31.71
C LYS A 134 -20.77 10.00 32.30
N ASN A 135 -21.21 11.05 31.62
CA ASN A 135 -22.36 11.84 32.04
C ASN A 135 -23.68 11.05 31.89
N ASN A 136 -23.85 10.29 30.80
CA ASN A 136 -25.01 9.42 30.63
C ASN A 136 -25.09 8.34 31.71
N ILE A 137 -23.97 7.71 32.08
CA ILE A 137 -23.93 6.72 33.17
C ILE A 137 -24.32 7.36 34.50
N LYS A 138 -23.79 8.55 34.82
CA LYS A 138 -24.18 9.29 36.04
C LYS A 138 -25.68 9.61 36.07
N ASN A 139 -26.25 10.01 34.93
CA ASN A 139 -27.67 10.32 34.83
C ASN A 139 -28.55 9.07 35.00
N ILE A 140 -28.16 7.93 34.42
CA ILE A 140 -28.85 6.64 34.61
C ILE A 140 -28.80 6.21 36.08
N HIS A 141 -27.64 6.31 36.72
CA HIS A 141 -27.50 5.96 38.14
C HIS A 141 -28.36 6.86 39.03
N LYS A 142 -28.51 8.14 38.70
CA LYS A 142 -29.40 9.07 39.41
C LYS A 142 -30.88 8.72 39.22
N PHE A 143 -31.27 8.24 38.04
CA PHE A 143 -32.64 7.80 37.74
C PHE A 143 -33.02 6.50 38.47
N LEU A 144 -32.08 5.56 38.64
CA LEU A 144 -32.34 4.29 39.32
C LEU A 144 -32.40 4.38 40.85
N HIS A 145 -31.89 5.47 41.44
CA HIS A 145 -31.85 5.70 42.89
C HIS A 145 -32.86 6.74 43.39
N ASN A 146 -33.74 7.23 42.52
CA ASN A 146 -34.91 8.05 42.85
C ASN A 146 -36.18 7.23 42.60
#